data_AF-A0A5C5Z492-F1
#
_entry.id   AF-A0A5C5Z492-F1
#
_cell.length_a   1.000
_cell.length_b   1.000
_cell.length_c   1.000
_cell.angle_alpha   90.00
_cell.angle_beta   90.00
_cell.angle_gamma   90.00
#
_symmetry.space_group_name_H-M   'P 1'
#
loop_
_entity.id
_entity.type
_entity.pdbx_description
1 polymer ?
#
loop_
_entity_poly.entity_id
_entity_poly.type
_entity_poly.pdbx_seq_one_letter_code
_entity_poly.pdbx_strand_id
1 'polypeptide(L)'
;MESSNTIAAHESQPIVTSDGPMLRPLGVTVVGVLSILGGALGFMSSFSVIIQTVAAPFISDLFSQGGPFQGSQAAMQKEMFDVVSRYAIPNCLIAVAGMVLTAMMVTGGGGLFMRKPWSRQLLRRTFLFMIIWEFVRLILNGFMQVEIIPINQAYFQSTAAGPGGGEAMAQFASIMTYVGLVFYVVWVLVKLGLLTWGRKYLAKPHLDGYWNSPQRS
;
A
#
# COMPACT_ATOMS: atom_id res chain seq x y z
N MET A 1 -5.54 14.87 74.39
CA MET A 1 -4.43 13.91 74.27
C MET A 1 -4.99 12.69 73.57
N GLU A 2 -4.64 12.48 72.31
CA GLU A 2 -4.35 11.17 71.72
C GLU A 2 -4.04 11.37 70.23
N SER A 3 -2.75 11.23 69.93
CA SER A 3 -2.16 11.23 68.61
C SER A 3 -2.40 9.89 67.94
N SER A 4 -3.27 9.83 66.92
CA SER A 4 -3.39 8.64 66.08
C SER A 4 -2.55 8.81 64.82
N ASN A 5 -1.24 8.59 64.96
CA ASN A 5 -0.30 8.42 63.86
C ASN A 5 -0.62 7.10 63.14
N THR A 6 -1.41 7.19 62.08
CA THR A 6 -1.67 6.03 61.21
C THR A 6 -0.53 5.97 60.19
N ILE A 7 0.53 5.23 60.55
CA ILE A 7 1.60 4.87 59.64
C ILE A 7 1.00 3.90 58.62
N ALA A 8 0.62 4.43 57.46
CA ALA A 8 0.25 3.62 56.31
C ALA A 8 1.47 2.81 55.90
N ALA A 9 1.41 1.50 56.15
CA ALA A 9 2.40 0.54 55.74
C ALA A 9 2.62 0.67 54.22
N HIS A 10 3.82 1.10 53.86
CA HIS A 10 4.30 1.14 52.50
C HIS A 10 4.43 -0.31 52.04
N GLU A 11 3.37 -0.83 51.41
CA GLU A 11 3.34 -2.15 50.80
C GLU A 11 4.31 -2.12 49.61
N SER A 12 5.57 -2.43 49.90
CA SER A 12 6.64 -2.62 48.94
C SER A 12 6.23 -3.78 48.04
N GLN A 13 5.62 -3.46 46.90
CA GLN A 13 5.34 -4.46 45.88
C GLN A 13 6.64 -5.20 45.56
N PRO A 14 6.62 -6.55 45.52
CA PRO A 14 7.80 -7.32 45.18
C PRO A 14 8.26 -6.89 43.79
N ILE A 15 9.50 -6.44 43.70
CA ILE A 15 10.19 -6.20 42.43
C ILE A 15 10.33 -7.58 41.79
N VAL A 16 9.35 -7.95 40.96
CA VAL A 16 9.44 -9.14 40.11
C VAL A 16 10.47 -8.81 39.03
N THR A 17 11.75 -8.99 39.35
CA THR A 17 12.81 -9.09 38.35
C THR A 17 12.62 -10.41 37.62
N SER A 18 11.67 -10.43 36.70
CA SER A 18 11.53 -11.50 35.70
C SER A 18 12.74 -11.42 34.77
N ASP A 19 13.84 -12.04 35.18
CA ASP A 19 15.11 -12.15 34.45
C ASP A 19 15.04 -13.11 33.23
N GLY A 20 13.84 -13.36 32.71
CA GLY A 20 13.60 -14.15 31.52
C GLY A 20 13.93 -13.39 30.23
N PRO A 21 14.26 -14.10 29.12
CA PRO A 21 14.44 -13.47 27.82
C PRO A 21 13.16 -12.71 27.46
N MET A 22 13.27 -11.39 27.32
CA MET A 22 12.12 -10.53 27.02
C MET A 22 11.53 -10.94 25.67
N LEU A 23 10.42 -11.69 25.73
CA LEU A 23 9.68 -12.19 24.58
C LEU A 23 9.20 -11.00 23.75
N ARG A 24 9.51 -11.04 22.46
CA ARG A 24 9.12 -9.98 21.53
C ARG A 24 7.59 -9.92 21.44
N PRO A 25 6.96 -8.75 21.65
CA PRO A 25 5.51 -8.65 21.54
C PRO A 25 5.08 -9.06 20.12
N LEU A 26 4.16 -10.01 20.01
CA LEU A 26 3.76 -10.62 18.73
C LEU A 26 3.35 -9.54 17.70
N GLY A 27 2.65 -8.49 18.14
CA GLY A 27 2.26 -7.41 17.24
C GLY A 27 3.42 -6.58 16.69
N VAL A 28 4.57 -6.48 17.38
CA VAL A 28 5.77 -5.82 16.82
C VAL A 28 6.36 -6.66 15.69
N THR A 29 6.36 -7.99 15.85
CA THR A 29 6.77 -8.92 14.79
C THR A 29 5.84 -8.81 13.59
N VAL A 30 4.51 -8.84 13.80
CA VAL A 30 3.53 -8.72 12.72
C VAL A 30 3.70 -7.41 11.97
N VAL A 31 3.78 -6.27 12.66
CA VAL A 31 4.00 -4.96 12.03
C VAL A 31 5.33 -4.94 11.27
N GLY A 32 6.40 -5.51 11.83
CA GLY A 32 7.70 -5.61 11.18
C GLY A 32 7.66 -6.40 9.87
N VAL A 33 7.08 -7.62 9.91
CA VAL A 33 6.94 -8.48 8.72
C VAL A 33 6.09 -7.81 7.66
N LEU A 34 4.91 -7.29 8.03
CA LEU A 34 4.02 -6.61 7.09
C LEU A 34 4.67 -5.36 6.48
N SER A 35 5.51 -4.65 7.24
CA SER A 35 6.22 -3.48 6.72
C SER A 35 7.29 -3.86 5.70
N ILE A 36 8.02 -4.95 5.95
CA ILE A 36 9.03 -5.46 5.00
C ILE A 36 8.36 -6.00 3.74
N LEU A 37 7.36 -6.88 3.88
CA LEU A 37 6.66 -7.48 2.74
C LEU A 37 5.90 -6.42 1.93
N GLY A 38 5.13 -5.57 2.60
CA GLY A 38 4.41 -4.47 1.96
C GLY A 38 5.34 -3.47 1.31
N GLY A 39 6.48 -3.18 1.94
CA GLY A 39 7.54 -2.33 1.38
C GLY A 39 8.16 -2.94 0.12
N ALA A 40 8.56 -4.22 0.17
CA ALA A 40 9.17 -4.89 -0.98
C ALA A 40 8.21 -4.97 -2.19
N LEU A 41 6.96 -5.39 -1.96
CA LEU A 41 5.94 -5.46 -3.00
C LEU A 41 5.59 -4.07 -3.54
N GLY A 42 5.48 -3.07 -2.67
CA GLY A 42 5.23 -1.68 -3.06
C GLY A 42 6.38 -1.08 -3.86
N PHE A 43 7.63 -1.42 -3.52
CA PHE A 43 8.82 -1.00 -4.27
C PHE A 43 8.82 -1.61 -5.67
N MET A 44 8.61 -2.93 -5.79
CA MET A 44 8.51 -3.61 -7.09
C MET A 44 7.39 -3.03 -7.95
N SER A 45 6.22 -2.78 -7.35
CA SER A 45 5.08 -2.18 -8.04
C SER A 45 5.41 -0.77 -8.54
N SER A 46 6.01 0.08 -7.70
CA SER A 46 6.36 1.46 -8.07
C SER A 46 7.46 1.49 -9.14
N PHE A 47 8.46 0.62 -9.00
CA PHE A 47 9.52 0.46 -9.99
C PHE A 47 8.97 0.01 -11.35
N SER A 48 8.04 -0.95 -11.35
CA SER A 48 7.35 -1.38 -12.58
C SER A 48 6.59 -0.24 -13.25
N VAL A 49 5.92 0.63 -12.49
CA VAL A 49 5.24 1.82 -13.05
C VAL A 49 6.24 2.77 -13.72
N ILE A 50 7.40 3.01 -13.11
CA ILE A 50 8.44 3.87 -13.73
C ILE A 50 8.94 3.23 -15.03
N ILE A 51 9.26 1.93 -15.01
CA ILE A 51 9.69 1.22 -16.21
C ILE A 51 8.60 1.32 -17.29
N GLN A 52 7.36 1.03 -16.96
CA GLN A 52 6.26 1.10 -17.93
C GLN A 52 6.07 2.50 -18.49
N THR A 53 6.28 3.54 -17.68
CA THR A 53 6.13 4.93 -18.15
C THR A 53 7.30 5.37 -19.04
N VAL A 54 8.52 4.92 -18.75
CA VAL A 54 9.73 5.28 -19.52
C VAL A 54 9.90 4.41 -20.76
N ALA A 55 9.65 3.11 -20.64
CA ALA A 55 9.77 2.13 -21.72
C ALA A 55 8.49 2.01 -22.57
N ALA A 56 7.40 2.68 -22.17
CA ALA A 56 6.13 2.71 -22.88
C ALA A 56 6.25 2.90 -24.40
N PRO A 57 7.04 3.88 -24.90
CA PRO A 57 7.19 4.10 -26.34
C PRO A 57 7.80 2.88 -27.05
N PHE A 58 8.87 2.32 -26.46
CA PHE A 58 9.57 1.16 -26.99
C PHE A 58 8.74 -0.13 -26.94
N ILE A 59 7.93 -0.30 -25.88
CA ILE A 59 7.06 -1.45 -25.71
C ILE A 59 5.88 -1.38 -26.70
N SER A 60 5.33 -0.20 -26.96
CA SER A 60 4.20 -0.04 -27.90
C SER A 60 4.54 -0.46 -29.34
N ASP A 61 5.80 -0.26 -29.75
CA ASP A 61 6.30 -0.67 -31.07
C ASP A 61 6.53 -2.19 -31.17
N LEU A 62 6.79 -2.88 -30.05
CA LEU A 62 7.01 -4.33 -30.00
C LEU A 62 5.71 -5.14 -29.99
N PHE A 63 4.63 -4.62 -29.40
CA PHE A 63 3.36 -5.34 -29.22
C PHE A 63 2.32 -5.07 -30.32
N SER A 64 2.61 -4.19 -31.27
CA SER A 64 1.71 -3.81 -32.36
C SER A 64 1.72 -4.78 -33.58
N GLN A 65 2.34 -5.96 -33.48
CA GLN A 65 2.48 -6.91 -34.61
C GLN A 65 1.73 -8.26 -34.39
N GLY A 66 0.73 -8.57 -35.22
CA GLY A 66 0.29 -9.94 -35.54
C GLY A 66 -1.11 -10.45 -35.17
N GLY A 67 -2.21 -9.66 -35.11
CA GLY A 67 -3.55 -10.17 -34.71
C GLY A 67 -4.77 -9.73 -35.56
N PRO A 68 -5.82 -10.56 -35.71
CA PRO A 68 -7.01 -10.25 -36.52
C PRO A 68 -7.95 -9.18 -35.93
N PHE A 69 -7.82 -8.84 -34.64
CA PHE A 69 -8.54 -7.73 -33.98
C PHE A 69 -7.69 -6.46 -33.85
N GLN A 70 -6.61 -6.36 -34.61
CA GLN A 70 -5.61 -5.29 -34.43
C GLN A 70 -6.15 -3.88 -34.62
N GLY A 71 -7.10 -3.64 -35.53
CA GLY A 71 -7.58 -2.28 -35.82
C GLY A 71 -8.28 -1.62 -34.64
N SER A 72 -9.31 -2.28 -34.10
CA SER A 72 -10.07 -1.76 -32.96
C SER A 72 -9.27 -1.82 -31.66
N GLN A 73 -8.47 -2.87 -31.46
CA GLN A 73 -7.65 -3.02 -30.27
C GLN A 73 -6.50 -2.00 -30.24
N ALA A 74 -5.84 -1.74 -31.38
CA ALA A 74 -4.79 -0.73 -31.46
C ALA A 74 -5.36 0.69 -31.28
N ALA A 75 -6.55 0.97 -31.81
CA ALA A 75 -7.22 2.25 -31.57
C ALA A 75 -7.53 2.45 -30.08
N MET A 76 -8.11 1.45 -29.42
CA MET A 76 -8.36 1.47 -27.98
C MET A 76 -7.06 1.65 -27.19
N GLN A 77 -6.02 0.85 -27.49
CA GLN A 77 -4.72 0.96 -26.82
C GLN A 77 -4.10 2.34 -27.00
N LYS A 78 -4.21 2.93 -28.19
CA LYS A 78 -3.72 4.29 -28.46
C LYS A 78 -4.47 5.35 -27.67
N GLU A 79 -5.79 5.27 -27.57
CA GLU A 79 -6.59 6.19 -26.76
C GLU A 79 -6.30 6.05 -25.26
N MET A 80 -6.22 4.81 -24.76
CA MET A 80 -5.81 4.54 -23.38
C MET A 80 -4.40 5.06 -23.11
N PHE A 81 -3.48 4.89 -24.07
CA PHE A 81 -2.12 5.41 -23.96
C PHE A 81 -2.10 6.93 -23.92
N ASP A 82 -2.91 7.61 -24.73
CA ASP A 82 -3.02 9.07 -24.72
C ASP A 82 -3.48 9.56 -23.34
N VAL A 83 -4.52 8.94 -22.77
CA VAL A 83 -4.96 9.23 -21.40
C VAL A 83 -3.82 9.01 -20.40
N VAL A 84 -3.19 7.83 -20.39
CA VAL A 84 -2.07 7.52 -19.47
C VAL A 84 -0.92 8.51 -19.63
N SER A 85 -0.62 8.95 -20.85
CA SER A 85 0.45 9.89 -21.15
C SER A 85 0.20 11.28 -20.55
N ARG A 86 -1.06 11.76 -20.54
CA ARG A 86 -1.47 13.00 -19.87
C ARG A 86 -1.22 12.94 -18.36
N TYR A 87 -1.36 11.75 -17.78
CA TYR A 87 -1.10 11.48 -16.37
C TYR A 87 0.33 10.94 -16.10
N ALA A 88 1.23 10.93 -17.08
CA ALA A 88 2.56 10.34 -16.90
C ALA A 88 3.38 11.04 -15.82
N ILE A 89 3.42 12.39 -15.84
CA ILE A 89 4.15 13.18 -14.84
C ILE A 89 3.63 12.93 -13.42
N PRO A 90 2.32 13.09 -13.12
CA PRO A 90 1.83 12.81 -11.78
C PRO A 90 1.99 11.34 -11.40
N ASN A 91 1.85 10.39 -12.32
CA ASN A 91 2.12 8.97 -12.04
C ASN A 91 3.59 8.69 -11.70
N CYS A 92 4.54 9.33 -12.40
CA CYS A 92 5.97 9.24 -12.10
C CYS A 92 6.30 9.82 -10.72
N LEU A 93 5.78 11.01 -10.41
CA LEU A 93 5.93 11.59 -9.07
C LEU A 93 5.34 10.66 -8.00
N ILE A 94 4.21 10.01 -8.33
CA ILE A 94 3.60 9.01 -7.48
C ILE A 94 4.51 7.79 -7.27
N ALA A 95 5.05 7.23 -8.33
CA ALA A 95 5.93 6.09 -8.23
C ALA A 95 7.20 6.42 -7.41
N VAL A 96 7.81 7.58 -7.62
CA VAL A 96 9.01 8.00 -6.89
C VAL A 96 8.74 8.17 -5.39
N ALA A 97 7.67 8.89 -5.02
CA ALA A 97 7.29 9.03 -3.62
C ALA A 97 6.91 7.67 -2.99
N GLY A 98 6.24 6.81 -3.75
CA GLY A 98 5.94 5.43 -3.35
C GLY A 98 7.20 4.61 -3.08
N MET A 99 8.24 4.72 -3.92
CA MET A 99 9.53 4.07 -3.70
C MET A 99 10.21 4.55 -2.42
N VAL A 100 10.20 5.85 -2.15
CA VAL A 100 10.78 6.41 -0.91
C VAL A 100 10.03 5.90 0.32
N LEU A 101 8.69 5.94 0.30
CA LEU A 101 7.86 5.47 1.43
C LEU A 101 8.02 3.98 1.68
N THR A 102 8.11 3.17 0.62
CA THR A 102 8.31 1.72 0.73
C THR A 102 9.71 1.37 1.21
N ALA A 103 10.75 2.07 0.75
CA ALA A 103 12.12 1.93 1.29
C ALA A 103 12.17 2.28 2.79
N MET A 104 11.45 3.33 3.21
CA MET A 104 11.30 3.66 4.63
C MET A 104 10.55 2.57 5.41
N MET A 105 9.53 1.92 4.84
CA MET A 105 8.86 0.79 5.48
C MET A 105 9.77 -0.41 5.66
N VAL A 106 10.57 -0.76 4.64
CA VAL A 106 11.54 -1.86 4.75
C VAL A 106 12.58 -1.54 5.81
N THR A 107 13.15 -0.33 5.77
CA THR A 107 14.19 0.13 6.72
C THR A 107 13.64 0.20 8.16
N GLY A 108 12.44 0.75 8.33
CA GLY A 108 11.75 0.80 9.61
C GLY A 108 11.35 -0.59 10.13
N GLY A 109 10.87 -1.47 9.25
CA GLY A 109 10.55 -2.86 9.56
C GLY A 109 11.78 -3.62 10.04
N GLY A 110 12.90 -3.54 9.31
CA GLY A 110 14.19 -4.11 9.71
C GLY A 110 14.70 -3.54 11.04
N GLY A 111 14.57 -2.22 11.22
CA GLY A 111 14.90 -1.55 12.48
C GLY A 111 14.08 -2.05 13.68
N LEU A 112 12.82 -2.44 13.48
CA LEU A 112 12.02 -3.09 14.53
C LEU A 112 12.61 -4.44 14.95
N PHE A 113 13.13 -5.24 14.01
CA PHE A 113 13.81 -6.52 14.28
C PHE A 113 15.09 -6.30 15.07
N MET A 114 15.85 -5.27 14.72
CA MET A 114 17.06 -4.87 15.43
C MET A 114 16.81 -4.09 16.74
N ARG A 115 15.54 -3.98 17.19
CA ARG A 115 15.15 -3.26 18.41
C ARG A 115 15.62 -1.80 18.46
N LYS A 116 15.78 -1.14 17.30
CA LYS A 116 16.28 0.24 17.25
C LYS A 116 15.16 1.24 17.59
N PRO A 117 15.35 2.19 18.52
CA PRO A 117 14.30 3.11 18.96
C PRO A 117 13.80 4.04 17.84
N TRP A 118 14.68 4.46 16.94
CA TRP A 118 14.32 5.32 15.80
C TRP A 118 13.33 4.65 14.84
N SER A 119 13.34 3.31 14.74
CA SER A 119 12.49 2.55 13.80
C SER A 119 11.00 2.74 14.06
N ARG A 120 10.62 2.86 15.33
CA ARG A 120 9.24 3.07 15.75
C ARG A 120 8.72 4.44 15.33
N GLN A 121 9.53 5.48 15.54
CA GLN A 121 9.15 6.84 15.14
C GLN A 121 9.11 6.98 13.62
N LEU A 122 10.07 6.36 12.91
CA LEU A 122 10.09 6.31 11.46
C LEU A 122 8.81 5.66 10.92
N LEU A 123 8.49 4.43 11.32
CA LEU A 123 7.29 3.73 10.83
C LEU A 123 5.99 4.46 11.15
N ARG A 124 5.85 5.07 12.33
CA ARG A 124 4.66 5.86 12.66
C ARG A 124 4.47 7.05 11.72
N ARG A 125 5.55 7.72 11.34
CA ARG A 125 5.53 8.82 10.37
C ARG A 125 5.27 8.29 8.96
N THR A 126 5.97 7.25 8.54
CA THR A 126 5.80 6.60 7.23
C THR A 126 4.37 6.11 7.03
N PHE A 127 3.73 5.48 8.03
CA PHE A 127 2.33 5.06 7.93
C PHE A 127 1.36 6.23 7.76
N LEU A 128 1.61 7.38 8.39
CA LEU A 128 0.78 8.57 8.17
C LEU A 128 0.95 9.12 6.76
N PHE A 129 2.20 9.26 6.31
CA PHE A 129 2.45 9.70 4.95
C PHE A 129 1.86 8.72 3.95
N MET A 130 1.93 7.40 4.19
CA MET A 130 1.30 6.39 3.34
C MET A 130 -0.23 6.48 3.31
N ILE A 131 -0.88 6.85 4.42
CA ILE A 131 -2.33 7.06 4.41
C ILE A 131 -2.68 8.23 3.50
N ILE A 132 -2.02 9.38 3.68
CA ILE A 132 -2.21 10.57 2.82
C ILE A 132 -1.90 10.23 1.36
N TRP A 133 -0.82 9.49 1.16
CA TRP A 133 -0.34 9.02 -0.12
C TRP A 133 -1.38 8.17 -0.86
N GLU A 134 -2.00 7.22 -0.17
CA GLU A 134 -3.00 6.34 -0.77
C GLU A 134 -4.25 7.13 -1.19
N PHE A 135 -4.62 8.19 -0.46
CA PHE A 135 -5.70 9.09 -0.90
C PHE A 135 -5.34 9.85 -2.17
N VAL A 136 -4.13 10.42 -2.26
CA VAL A 136 -3.67 11.10 -3.48
C VAL A 136 -3.67 10.14 -4.66
N ARG A 137 -3.16 8.92 -4.45
CA ARG A 137 -3.15 7.85 -5.46
C ARG A 137 -4.56 7.44 -5.86
N LEU A 138 -5.49 7.34 -4.90
CA LEU A 138 -6.89 6.97 -5.17
C LEU A 138 -7.56 8.03 -6.06
N ILE A 139 -7.36 9.31 -5.75
CA ILE A 139 -7.92 10.42 -6.52
C ILE A 139 -7.39 10.40 -7.96
N LEU A 140 -6.08 10.28 -8.15
CA LEU A 140 -5.49 10.26 -9.49
C LEU A 140 -5.95 9.05 -10.31
N ASN A 141 -5.96 7.86 -9.71
CA ASN A 141 -6.46 6.66 -10.38
C ASN A 141 -7.97 6.76 -10.66
N GLY A 142 -8.74 7.40 -9.77
CA GLY A 142 -10.14 7.67 -9.99
C GLY A 142 -10.38 8.52 -11.23
N PHE A 143 -9.68 9.65 -11.37
CA PHE A 143 -9.78 10.51 -12.56
C PHE A 143 -9.38 9.76 -13.84
N MET A 144 -8.26 9.04 -13.80
CA MET A 144 -7.80 8.24 -14.94
C MET A 144 -8.83 7.17 -15.34
N GLN A 145 -9.48 6.51 -14.36
CA GLN A 145 -10.51 5.51 -14.63
C GLN A 145 -11.79 6.14 -15.21
N VAL A 146 -12.17 7.35 -14.82
CA VAL A 146 -13.31 8.07 -15.41
C VAL A 146 -13.09 8.31 -16.91
N GLU A 147 -11.84 8.54 -17.34
CA GLU A 147 -11.49 8.69 -18.76
C GLU A 147 -11.35 7.35 -19.50
N ILE A 148 -10.83 6.31 -18.83
CA ILE A 148 -10.59 4.99 -19.46
C ILE A 148 -11.87 4.16 -19.61
N ILE A 149 -12.80 4.22 -18.65
CA ILE A 149 -14.05 3.45 -18.68
C ILE A 149 -14.85 3.67 -19.98
N PRO A 150 -15.11 4.90 -20.46
CA PRO A 150 -15.86 5.10 -21.70
C PRO A 150 -15.12 4.55 -22.94
N ILE A 151 -13.79 4.64 -22.98
CA ILE A 151 -12.96 4.06 -24.06
C ILE A 151 -13.16 2.53 -24.09
N ASN A 152 -13.06 1.87 -22.93
CA ASN A 152 -13.30 0.44 -22.81
C ASN A 152 -14.72 0.05 -23.22
N GLN A 153 -15.73 0.82 -22.80
CA GLN A 153 -17.13 0.56 -23.17
C GLN A 153 -17.34 0.66 -24.69
N ALA A 154 -16.78 1.68 -25.34
CA ALA A 154 -16.85 1.85 -26.80
C ALA A 154 -16.17 0.68 -27.54
N TYR A 155 -15.02 0.22 -27.03
CA TYR A 155 -14.33 -0.95 -27.58
C TYR A 155 -15.14 -2.24 -27.43
N PHE A 156 -15.73 -2.50 -26.25
CA PHE A 156 -16.53 -3.71 -26.04
C PHE A 156 -17.82 -3.69 -26.87
N GLN A 157 -18.45 -2.54 -27.04
CA GLN A 157 -19.61 -2.39 -27.92
C GLN A 157 -19.25 -2.64 -29.39
N SER A 158 -18.15 -2.06 -29.88
CA SER A 158 -17.69 -2.28 -31.25
C SER A 158 -17.24 -3.73 -31.52
N THR A 159 -16.63 -4.38 -30.53
CA THR A 159 -16.24 -5.79 -30.61
C THR A 159 -17.46 -6.72 -30.58
N ALA A 160 -18.48 -6.40 -29.77
CA ALA A 160 -19.73 -7.15 -29.72
C ALA A 160 -20.59 -7.00 -30.98
N ALA A 161 -20.42 -5.92 -31.75
CA ALA A 161 -21.05 -5.76 -33.07
C ALA A 161 -20.31 -6.53 -34.19
N GLY A 162 -19.11 -7.05 -33.92
CA GLY A 162 -18.27 -7.76 -34.89
C GLY A 162 -18.59 -9.26 -35.01
N PRO A 163 -18.03 -9.95 -36.03
CA PRO A 163 -18.25 -11.38 -36.24
C PRO A 163 -17.68 -12.19 -35.06
N GLY A 164 -18.55 -12.87 -34.30
CA GLY A 164 -18.18 -13.67 -33.12
C GLY A 164 -18.27 -12.94 -31.78
N GLY A 165 -18.59 -11.64 -31.77
CA GLY A 165 -18.94 -10.90 -30.57
C GLY A 165 -20.42 -11.08 -30.23
N GLY A 166 -20.72 -11.66 -29.09
CA GLY A 166 -22.11 -11.71 -28.58
C GLY A 166 -22.38 -10.55 -27.63
N GLU A 167 -23.63 -10.08 -27.55
CA GLU A 167 -24.07 -9.11 -26.51
C GLU A 167 -23.68 -9.56 -25.09
N ALA A 168 -23.67 -10.87 -24.86
CA ALA A 168 -23.22 -11.47 -23.61
C ALA A 168 -21.77 -11.11 -23.24
N MET A 169 -20.88 -10.92 -24.22
CA MET A 169 -19.48 -10.55 -23.99
C MET A 169 -19.34 -9.09 -23.56
N ALA A 170 -20.13 -8.18 -24.15
CA ALA A 170 -20.16 -6.77 -23.74
C ALA A 170 -20.77 -6.60 -22.33
N GLN A 171 -21.85 -7.32 -22.03
CA GLN A 171 -22.46 -7.31 -20.70
C GLN A 171 -21.50 -7.87 -19.64
N PHE A 172 -20.83 -8.98 -19.92
CA PHE A 172 -19.84 -9.58 -19.02
C PHE A 172 -18.68 -8.61 -18.74
N ALA A 173 -18.12 -7.98 -19.77
CA ALA A 173 -17.02 -7.02 -19.60
C ALA A 173 -17.43 -5.80 -18.76
N SER A 174 -18.67 -5.31 -18.94
CA SER A 174 -19.22 -4.22 -18.13
C SER A 174 -19.35 -4.62 -16.65
N ILE A 175 -19.92 -5.80 -16.36
CA ILE A 175 -20.04 -6.32 -14.99
C ILE A 175 -18.65 -6.48 -14.34
N MET A 176 -17.69 -7.05 -15.07
CA MET A 176 -16.32 -7.23 -14.57
C MET A 176 -15.63 -5.92 -14.24
N THR A 177 -15.93 -4.84 -14.97
CA THR A 177 -15.42 -3.50 -14.67
C THR A 177 -15.91 -3.01 -13.30
N TYR A 178 -17.22 -3.17 -13.01
CA TYR A 178 -17.78 -2.80 -11.70
C TYR A 178 -17.26 -3.69 -10.57
N VAL A 179 -17.15 -5.00 -10.79
CA VAL A 179 -16.57 -5.93 -9.81
C VAL A 179 -15.13 -5.53 -9.49
N GLY A 180 -14.33 -5.22 -10.52
CA GLY A 180 -12.97 -4.74 -10.36
C GLY A 180 -12.88 -3.44 -9.55
N LEU A 181 -13.80 -2.50 -9.79
CA LEU A 181 -13.87 -1.24 -9.05
C LEU A 181 -14.24 -1.45 -7.58
N VAL A 182 -15.24 -2.29 -7.29
CA VAL A 182 -15.62 -2.64 -5.90
C VAL A 182 -14.46 -3.31 -5.19
N PHE A 183 -13.81 -4.28 -5.84
CA PHE A 183 -12.65 -4.98 -5.28
C PHE A 183 -11.51 -4.00 -4.98
N TYR A 184 -11.22 -3.07 -5.90
CA TYR A 184 -10.21 -2.04 -5.71
C TYR A 184 -10.51 -1.14 -4.50
N VAL A 185 -11.75 -0.69 -4.34
CA VAL A 185 -12.18 0.10 -3.17
C VAL A 185 -11.99 -0.68 -1.87
N VAL A 186 -12.45 -1.93 -1.82
CA VAL A 186 -12.29 -2.82 -0.65
C VAL A 186 -10.80 -3.00 -0.33
N TRP A 187 -9.96 -3.21 -1.34
CA TRP A 187 -8.52 -3.36 -1.16
C TRP A 187 -7.85 -2.12 -0.58
N VAL A 188 -8.24 -0.93 -1.04
CA VAL A 188 -7.77 0.35 -0.48
C VAL A 188 -8.19 0.49 0.98
N LEU A 189 -9.44 0.14 1.33
CA LEU A 189 -9.92 0.16 2.71
C LEU A 189 -9.13 -0.80 3.61
N VAL A 190 -8.82 -2.00 3.14
CA VAL A 190 -7.99 -2.97 3.87
C VAL A 190 -6.60 -2.40 4.16
N LYS A 191 -5.93 -1.79 3.17
CA LYS A 191 -4.63 -1.14 3.36
C LYS A 191 -4.69 0.00 4.38
N LEU A 192 -5.68 0.89 4.24
CA LEU A 192 -5.86 2.00 5.18
C LEU A 192 -6.11 1.50 6.60
N GLY A 193 -6.88 0.42 6.75
CA GLY A 193 -7.09 -0.28 8.02
C GLY A 193 -5.78 -0.80 8.61
N LEU A 194 -4.96 -1.50 7.83
CA LEU A 194 -3.66 -2.03 8.25
C LEU A 194 -2.67 -0.92 8.64
N LEU A 195 -2.56 0.13 7.84
CA LEU A 195 -1.69 1.28 8.11
C LEU A 195 -2.11 2.01 9.39
N THR A 196 -3.43 2.23 9.57
CA THR A 196 -3.98 2.88 10.76
C THR A 196 -3.78 2.02 12.00
N TRP A 197 -4.04 0.72 11.90
CA TRP A 197 -3.80 -0.25 12.97
C TRP A 197 -2.32 -0.29 13.36
N GLY A 198 -1.41 -0.43 12.39
CA GLY A 198 0.04 -0.45 12.64
C GLY A 198 0.52 0.82 13.31
N ARG A 199 0.05 1.99 12.86
CA ARG A 199 0.37 3.29 13.47
C ARG A 199 -0.14 3.40 14.91
N LYS A 200 -1.40 3.02 15.17
CA LYS A 200 -1.99 3.04 16.53
C LYS A 200 -1.32 2.03 17.45
N TYR A 201 -1.01 0.84 16.95
CA TYR A 201 -0.31 -0.21 17.70
C TYR A 201 1.07 0.27 18.15
N LEU A 202 1.87 0.82 17.22
CA LEU A 202 3.17 1.39 17.54
C LEU A 202 3.09 2.63 18.44
N ALA A 203 1.94 3.26 18.63
CA ALA A 203 1.80 4.40 19.55
C ALA A 203 1.59 3.98 21.02
N LYS A 204 1.32 2.70 21.32
CA LYS A 204 1.00 2.27 22.69
C LYS A 204 2.20 2.43 23.65
N PRO A 205 2.02 2.94 24.87
CA PRO A 205 3.11 3.23 25.81
C PRO A 205 3.74 1.97 26.42
N HIS A 206 3.01 0.87 26.61
CA HIS A 206 3.57 -0.39 27.12
C HIS A 206 4.67 -0.97 26.21
N LEU A 207 4.75 -0.50 24.97
CA LEU A 207 5.81 -0.86 24.05
C LEU A 207 7.15 -0.25 24.48
N ASP A 208 7.20 0.89 25.16
CA ASP A 208 8.43 1.61 25.54
C ASP A 208 9.48 0.70 26.21
N GLY A 209 9.03 -0.21 27.08
CA GLY A 209 9.91 -1.18 27.76
C GLY A 209 10.69 -2.10 26.81
N TYR A 210 10.15 -2.45 25.64
CA TYR A 210 10.82 -3.33 24.68
C TYR A 210 12.04 -2.65 23.99
N TRP A 211 12.03 -1.33 23.82
CA TRP A 211 13.13 -0.59 23.18
C TRP A 211 14.16 -0.06 24.20
N ASN A 212 13.74 0.16 25.45
CA ASN A 212 14.60 0.68 26.51
C ASN A 212 15.31 -0.41 27.32
N SER A 213 15.02 -1.69 27.06
CA SER A 213 15.67 -2.80 27.75
C SER A 213 17.09 -3.04 27.22
N PRO A 214 18.09 -3.30 28.10
CA PRO A 214 19.44 -3.64 27.68
C PRO A 214 19.43 -4.81 26.70
N GLN A 215 20.06 -4.65 25.54
CA GLN A 215 20.31 -5.77 24.63
C GLN A 215 21.37 -6.66 25.30
N ARG A 216 20.97 -7.79 25.88
CA ARG A 216 21.92 -8.85 26.25
C ARG A 216 22.52 -9.36 24.95
N SER A 217 23.74 -8.88 24.63
CA SER A 217 24.56 -9.30 23.49
C SER A 217 25.15 -10.68 23.73
#